data_AF-A0A536XHT4-F1
#
_entry.id   AF-A0A536XHT4-F1
#
_cell.length_a   1.000
_cell.length_b   1.000
_cell.length_c   1.000
_cell.angle_alpha   90.00
_cell.angle_beta   90.00
_cell.angle_gamma   90.00
#
_symmetry.space_group_name_H-M   'P 1'
#
loop_
_entity.id
_entity.type
_entity.pdbx_description
1 polymer ?
#
loop_
_entity_poly.entity_id
_entity_poly.type
_entity_poly.pdbx_seq_one_letter_code
_entity_poly.pdbx_strand_id
1 'polypeptide(L)'
;MSSYEPVRIGVVSVSDRASSGVYEDKGIPALKDWLSRAVRNPMSWETRLIPDEQDAISAALRELVDAAHCDLVLTTGGTGPAPRDVTPEATLAVADKLMPGFGEQMRQISLNFVA
;
A
#
# COMPACT_ATOMS: atom_id res chain seq x y z
N MET A 1 17.14 23.74 -6.16
CA MET A 1 16.39 22.70 -6.88
C MET A 1 16.90 21.36 -6.40
N SER A 2 16.00 20.43 -6.06
CA SER A 2 16.40 19.08 -5.60
C SER A 2 17.18 18.38 -6.71
N SER A 3 18.31 17.75 -6.37
CA SER A 3 19.13 16.96 -7.31
C SER A 3 18.58 15.54 -7.54
N TYR A 4 17.44 15.21 -6.94
CA TYR A 4 16.81 13.89 -7.00
C TYR A 4 15.73 13.86 -8.08
N GLU A 5 15.65 12.75 -8.82
CA GLU A 5 14.59 12.52 -9.80
C GLU A 5 13.21 12.47 -9.10
N PRO A 6 12.15 13.05 -9.70
CA PRO A 6 10.80 12.94 -9.18
C PRO A 6 10.35 11.48 -9.14
N VAL A 7 9.62 11.10 -8.09
CA VAL A 7 9.01 9.77 -7.95
C VAL A 7 7.51 9.88 -7.78
N ARG A 8 6.78 8.85 -8.23
CA ARG A 8 5.34 8.71 -8.09
C ARG A 8 5.02 7.53 -7.18
N ILE A 9 4.32 7.81 -6.08
CA ILE A 9 4.02 6.81 -5.06
C ILE A 9 2.51 6.56 -5.01
N GLY A 10 2.14 5.30 -5.22
CA GLY A 10 0.80 4.77 -5.00
C GLY A 10 0.57 4.45 -3.52
N VAL A 11 -0.54 4.91 -2.96
CA VAL A 11 -0.96 4.57 -1.60
C VAL A 11 -2.40 4.05 -1.63
N VAL A 12 -2.58 2.80 -1.21
CA VAL A 12 -3.86 2.09 -1.28
C VAL A 12 -4.32 1.76 0.13
N SER A 13 -5.44 2.34 0.55
CA SER A 13 -6.15 1.90 1.76
C SER A 13 -7.22 0.89 1.37
N VAL A 14 -7.09 -0.31 1.90
CA VAL A 14 -8.03 -1.43 1.72
C VAL A 14 -8.85 -1.53 2.99
N SER A 15 -10.12 -1.11 2.91
CA SER A 15 -11.03 -1.10 4.05
C SER A 15 -12.46 -0.91 3.57
N ASP A 16 -13.31 -1.90 3.84
CA ASP A 16 -14.76 -1.80 3.63
C ASP A 16 -15.37 -0.58 4.34
N ARG A 17 -14.88 -0.27 5.55
CA ARG A 17 -15.44 0.79 6.40
C ARG A 17 -15.00 2.19 5.99
N ALA A 18 -13.77 2.33 5.50
CA ALA A 18 -13.29 3.61 5.02
C ALA A 18 -13.82 3.90 3.61
N SER A 19 -13.88 2.88 2.74
CA SER A 19 -14.46 3.03 1.39
C SER A 19 -15.96 3.34 1.40
N SER A 20 -16.72 2.84 2.39
CA SER A 20 -18.14 3.19 2.60
C SER A 20 -18.37 4.52 3.32
N GLY A 21 -17.31 5.25 3.70
CA GLY A 21 -17.40 6.54 4.38
C GLY A 21 -17.80 6.47 5.86
N VAL A 22 -17.81 5.27 6.45
CA VAL A 22 -18.16 5.05 7.86
C VAL A 22 -17.01 5.48 8.79
N TYR A 23 -15.77 5.43 8.32
CA TYR A 23 -14.58 5.87 9.04
C TYR A 23 -13.67 6.74 8.17
N GLU A 24 -13.02 7.71 8.80
CA GLU A 24 -11.93 8.47 8.17
C GLU A 24 -10.71 7.56 8.02
N ASP A 25 -10.16 7.51 6.80
CA ASP A 25 -8.92 6.77 6.53
C ASP A 25 -7.73 7.43 7.22
N LYS A 26 -7.10 6.70 8.13
CA LYS A 26 -5.86 7.12 8.81
C LYS A 26 -4.62 6.53 8.15
N GLY A 27 -4.79 5.54 7.28
CA GLY A 27 -3.69 4.81 6.64
C GLY A 27 -2.95 5.67 5.63
N ILE A 28 -3.67 6.28 4.67
CA ILE A 28 -3.06 7.12 3.63
C ILE A 28 -2.36 8.34 4.26
N PRO A 29 -2.96 9.11 5.18
CA PRO A 29 -2.28 10.22 5.81
C PRO A 29 -0.99 9.81 6.53
N ALA A 30 -1.00 8.69 7.27
CA ALA A 30 0.17 8.20 7.99
C ALA A 30 1.32 7.78 7.05
N LEU A 31 1.00 7.08 5.96
CA LEU A 31 1.99 6.68 4.95
C LEU A 31 2.60 7.89 4.24
N LYS A 32 1.78 8.86 3.85
CA LYS A 32 2.25 10.11 3.23
C LYS A 32 3.16 10.90 4.15
N ASP A 33 2.79 11.04 5.42
CA ASP A 33 3.61 11.75 6.41
C ASP A 33 4.96 11.06 6.65
N TRP A 34 4.96 9.74 6.83
CA TRP A 34 6.19 8.98 7.05
C TRP A 34 7.14 9.07 5.85
N LEU A 35 6.63 8.85 4.63
CA LEU A 35 7.43 8.93 3.40
C LEU A 35 7.95 10.34 3.13
N SER A 36 7.16 11.37 3.43
CA SER A 36 7.59 12.78 3.30
C SER A 36 8.79 13.12 4.18
N ARG A 37 8.99 12.36 5.27
CA ARG A 37 10.15 12.49 6.18
C ARG A 37 11.31 11.58 5.77
N ALA A 38 11.02 10.43 5.16
CA ALA A 38 12.02 9.41 4.82
C ALA A 38 12.69 9.62 3.43
N VAL A 39 11.95 10.21 2.48
CA VAL A 39 12.37 10.32 1.08
C VAL A 39 12.64 11.78 0.70
N ARG A 40 13.76 12.03 0.00
CA ARG A 40 14.19 13.38 -0.40
C ARG A 40 13.78 13.76 -1.83
N ASN A 41 13.34 12.78 -2.61
CA ASN A 41 12.86 12.98 -3.97
C ASN A 41 11.59 13.86 -3.97
N PRO A 42 11.39 14.74 -4.98
CA PRO A 42 10.08 15.31 -5.24
C PRO A 42 9.06 14.20 -5.44
N MET A 43 7.98 14.19 -4.64
CA MET A 43 6.98 13.12 -4.65
C MET A 43 5.64 13.60 -5.23
N SER A 44 5.06 12.77 -6.09
CA SER A 44 3.66 12.84 -6.49
C SER A 44 2.90 11.63 -5.94
N TRP A 45 1.62 11.83 -5.61
CA TRP A 45 0.82 10.83 -4.91
C TRP A 45 -0.34 10.35 -5.77
N GLU A 46 -0.48 9.04 -5.88
CA GLU A 46 -1.66 8.38 -6.42
C GLU A 46 -2.37 7.64 -5.28
N THR A 47 -3.59 8.03 -4.93
CA THR A 47 -4.30 7.41 -3.81
C THR A 47 -5.47 6.58 -4.27
N ARG A 48 -5.68 5.43 -3.64
CA ARG A 48 -6.89 4.61 -3.81
C ARG A 48 -7.45 4.24 -2.44
N LEU A 49 -8.76 4.32 -2.31
CA LEU A 49 -9.51 3.86 -1.15
C LEU A 49 -10.54 2.87 -1.65
N ILE A 50 -10.37 1.59 -1.31
CA ILE A 50 -11.09 0.48 -1.94
C ILE A 50 -11.58 -0.53 -0.90
N PRO A 51 -12.64 -1.30 -1.19
CA PRO A 51 -13.13 -2.36 -0.30
C PRO A 51 -12.17 -3.56 -0.25
N ASP A 52 -12.40 -4.45 0.73
CA ASP A 52 -11.65 -5.70 0.94
C ASP A 52 -12.11 -6.78 -0.06
N GLU A 53 -11.92 -6.49 -1.36
CA GLU A 53 -12.26 -7.38 -2.47
C GLU A 53 -11.04 -7.63 -3.34
N GLN A 54 -10.68 -8.91 -3.53
CA GLN A 54 -9.43 -9.29 -4.21
C GLN A 54 -9.31 -8.72 -5.63
N ASP A 55 -10.39 -8.74 -6.40
CA ASP A 55 -10.40 -8.21 -7.78
C ASP A 55 -10.24 -6.69 -7.80
N ALA A 56 -10.88 -5.98 -6.86
CA ALA A 56 -10.76 -4.53 -6.73
C ALA A 56 -9.33 -4.12 -6.35
N ILE A 57 -8.71 -4.85 -5.42
CA ILE A 57 -7.30 -4.62 -5.03
C ILE A 57 -6.37 -4.89 -6.21
N SER A 58 -6.53 -6.03 -6.87
CA SER A 58 -5.69 -6.41 -8.02
C SER A 58 -5.80 -5.39 -9.16
N ALA A 59 -7.02 -4.92 -9.47
CA ALA A 59 -7.26 -3.90 -10.48
C ALA A 59 -6.60 -2.56 -10.11
N ALA A 60 -6.73 -2.12 -8.86
CA ALA A 60 -6.10 -0.89 -8.38
C ALA A 60 -4.56 -0.97 -8.45
N LEU A 61 -3.97 -2.10 -8.05
CA LEU A 61 -2.53 -2.32 -8.14
C LEU A 61 -2.03 -2.25 -9.59
N ARG A 62 -2.73 -2.91 -10.52
CA ARG A 62 -2.41 -2.83 -11.96
C ARG A 62 -2.55 -1.41 -12.50
N GLU A 63 -3.62 -0.71 -12.17
CA GLU A 63 -3.82 0.68 -12.63
C GLU A 63 -2.69 1.60 -12.16
N LEU A 64 -2.28 1.48 -10.89
CA LEU A 64 -1.20 2.28 -10.33
C LEU A 64 0.15 2.01 -10.99
N VAL A 65 0.44 0.75 -11.33
CA VAL A 65 1.72 0.37 -11.96
C VAL A 65 1.70 0.63 -13.46
N ASP A 66 0.70 0.10 -14.17
CA ASP A 66 0.68 0.03 -15.63
C ASP A 66 0.26 1.34 -16.28
N ALA A 67 -0.69 2.07 -15.67
CA ALA A 67 -1.24 3.31 -16.23
C ALA A 67 -0.69 4.55 -15.54
N ALA A 68 -0.64 4.56 -14.20
CA ALA A 68 -0.12 5.72 -13.47
C ALA A 68 1.40 5.75 -13.43
N HIS A 69 2.08 4.63 -13.72
CA HIS A 69 3.55 4.50 -13.67
C HIS A 69 4.13 4.84 -12.30
N CYS A 70 3.52 4.32 -11.23
CA CYS A 70 4.07 4.44 -9.87
C CYS A 70 5.38 3.66 -9.71
N ASP A 71 6.40 4.28 -9.12
CA ASP A 71 7.68 3.66 -8.78
C ASP A 71 7.58 2.76 -7.52
N LEU A 72 6.60 3.06 -6.66
CA LEU A 72 6.33 2.35 -5.42
C LEU A 72 4.81 2.37 -5.17
N VAL A 73 4.25 1.22 -4.78
CA VAL A 73 2.87 1.12 -4.29
C VAL A 73 2.89 0.54 -2.88
N LEU A 74 2.25 1.23 -1.94
CA LEU A 74 2.09 0.80 -0.55
C LEU A 74 0.61 0.54 -0.25
N THR A 75 0.30 -0.66 0.24
CA THR A 75 -1.04 -1.03 0.71
C THR A 75 -1.11 -0.94 2.23
N THR A 76 -2.28 -0.60 2.76
CA THR A 76 -2.59 -0.68 4.19
C THR A 76 -3.99 -1.27 4.38
N GLY A 77 -4.10 -2.23 5.30
CA GLY A 77 -5.33 -3.00 5.53
C GLY A 77 -5.38 -4.34 4.79
N GLY A 78 -6.23 -5.25 5.27
CA GLY A 78 -6.54 -6.53 4.63
C GLY A 78 -5.41 -7.58 4.65
N THR A 79 -4.47 -7.56 5.60
CA THR A 79 -3.34 -8.50 5.69
C THR A 79 -3.34 -9.41 6.94
N GLY A 80 -4.46 -9.43 7.68
CA GLY A 80 -4.62 -10.27 8.86
C GLY A 80 -5.03 -11.71 8.54
N PRO A 81 -5.44 -12.49 9.55
CA PRO A 81 -5.87 -13.88 9.39
C PRO A 81 -7.36 -14.03 9.05
N ALA A 82 -8.13 -12.93 8.96
CA ALA A 82 -9.57 -13.04 8.73
C ALA A 82 -9.86 -13.48 7.28
N PRO A 83 -10.98 -14.19 7.01
CA PRO A 83 -11.31 -14.64 5.65
C PRO A 83 -11.44 -13.52 4.61
N ARG A 84 -11.60 -12.27 5.07
CA ARG A 84 -11.70 -11.08 4.21
C ARG A 84 -10.37 -10.37 4.01
N ASP A 85 -9.32 -10.74 4.75
CA ASP A 85 -8.00 -10.15 4.61
C ASP A 85 -7.30 -10.75 3.37
N VAL A 86 -7.64 -10.22 2.19
CA VAL A 86 -7.22 -10.76 0.89
C VAL A 86 -6.20 -9.89 0.15
N THR A 87 -5.64 -8.87 0.81
CA THR A 87 -4.60 -8.00 0.22
C THR A 87 -3.34 -8.79 -0.19
N PRO A 88 -2.83 -9.75 0.60
CA PRO A 88 -1.70 -10.58 0.18
C PRO A 88 -2.00 -11.39 -1.09
N GLU A 89 -3.16 -12.04 -1.18
CA GLU A 89 -3.60 -12.83 -2.32
C GLU A 89 -3.73 -11.97 -3.59
N ALA A 90 -4.34 -10.78 -3.46
CA ALA A 90 -4.43 -9.81 -4.55
C ALA A 90 -3.04 -9.35 -5.02
N THR A 91 -2.12 -9.09 -4.08
CA THR A 91 -0.74 -8.67 -4.41
C THR A 91 0.01 -9.78 -5.14
N LEU A 92 -0.12 -11.03 -4.70
CA LEU A 92 0.50 -12.19 -5.34
C LEU A 92 -0.05 -12.43 -6.75
N ALA A 93 -1.34 -12.15 -6.98
CA ALA A 93 -2.00 -12.35 -8.28
C ALA A 93 -1.52 -11.38 -9.38
N VAL A 94 -0.84 -10.29 -9.01
CA VAL A 94 -0.35 -9.27 -9.95
C VAL A 94 1.16 -9.09 -9.95
N ALA A 95 1.89 -9.76 -9.05
CA ALA A 95 3.33 -9.62 -8.93
C ALA A 95 4.08 -10.58 -9.87
N ASP A 96 5.00 -10.06 -10.68
CA ASP A 96 5.88 -10.87 -11.53
C ASP A 96 6.92 -11.67 -10.73
N LYS A 97 7.43 -11.07 -9.64
CA LYS A 97 8.47 -11.66 -8.81
C LYS A 97 8.27 -11.29 -7.35
N LEU A 98 8.36 -12.31 -6.50
CA LEU A 98 8.24 -12.16 -5.05
C LEU A 98 9.59 -11.84 -4.42
N MET A 99 9.52 -10.97 -3.40
CA MET A 99 10.64 -10.62 -2.54
C MET A 99 10.30 -11.02 -1.09
N PRO A 100 10.40 -12.32 -0.75
CA PRO A 100 9.87 -12.85 0.52
C PRO A 100 10.50 -12.19 1.76
N GLY A 101 11.73 -11.70 1.65
CA GLY A 101 12.43 -10.98 2.71
C GLY A 101 11.70 -9.74 3.24
N PHE A 102 10.85 -9.07 2.45
CA PHE A 102 10.01 -7.98 2.95
C PHE A 102 9.03 -8.50 4.01
N GLY A 103 8.29 -9.57 3.70
CA GLY A 103 7.33 -10.17 4.63
C GLY A 103 7.99 -10.70 5.90
N GLU A 104 9.17 -11.32 5.76
CA GLU A 104 9.96 -11.82 6.89
C GLU A 104 10.39 -10.69 7.83
N GLN A 105 10.97 -9.62 7.28
CA GLN A 105 11.43 -8.48 8.07
C GLN A 105 10.27 -7.72 8.73
N MET A 106 9.16 -7.53 8.02
CA MET A 106 7.96 -6.91 8.61
C MET A 106 7.48 -7.69 9.83
N ARG A 107 7.33 -9.02 9.72
CA ARG A 107 6.91 -9.86 10.86
C ARG A 107 7.91 -9.86 12.01
N GLN A 108 9.22 -9.96 11.71
CA GLN A 108 10.26 -9.94 12.75
C GLN A 108 10.27 -8.61 13.53
N ILE A 109 10.18 -7.49 12.84
CA ILE A 109 10.16 -6.17 13.49
C ILE A 109 8.89 -6.02 14.33
N SER A 110 7.72 -6.39 13.79
CA SER A 110 6.44 -6.30 14.52
C SER A 110 6.44 -7.07 15.83
N LEU A 111 7.09 -8.24 15.90
CA LEU A 111 7.21 -9.05 17.13
C LEU A 111 7.85 -8.29 18.30
N ASN A 112 8.71 -7.30 18.03
CA ASN A 112 9.32 -6.48 19.09
C ASN A 112 8.34 -5.47 19.72
N PHE A 113 7.18 -5.25 19.12
CA PHE A 113 6.20 -4.23 19.54
C PHE A 113 4.84 -4.82 19.99
N VAL A 114 4.62 -6.12 19.82
CA VAL A 114 3.35 -6.80 20.17
C VAL A 114 3.49 -7.80 21.34
N ALA A 115 4.54 -7.64 22.16
CA ALA A 115 4.76 -8.44 23.37
C ALA A 115 3.83 -8.03 24.53
#